data_AF-A0A8K0VZ54-F1
#
_entry.id   AF-A0A8K0VZ54-F1
#
_cell.length_a   1.000
_cell.length_b   1.000
_cell.length_c   1.000
_cell.angle_alpha   90.00
_cell.angle_beta   90.00
_cell.angle_gamma   90.00
#
_symmetry.space_group_name_H-M   'P 1'
#
loop_
_entity.id
_entity.type
_entity.pdbx_description
1 polymer ?
#
loop_
_entity_poly.entity_id
_entity_poly.type
_entity_poly.pdbx_seq_one_letter_code
_entity_poly.pdbx_strand_id
1 'polypeptide(L)'
;MSSPSSSHSSDEVSVHDAELVKLRDENRQLRASCTTKDQEVKEWSTKYRDEKEEKLKLVGSRSAFARELQSAKDLCSSMEAKLVLQDRQVEHLSNELSKARMRLRDSQLPAHTGNYTGTNEYTEEKIRALQMEVELANEDVAKLSLLHQGQDCVHFKDFAQRQLKDAMDEVLAAQAEVEALRHLGEGNGLIEEQNASLQVQLAESLKENSQVTADLEAREKEISLLKTVTHKCEIKYSRLEADLRKCQAEADQWRELAEELDKPSLGLAGEIPETTTPAAPLKRTHSVPDHPPSPPTSSTTSKGVPDDRAVLSPSQDTLPVDNRIDANVTINISPTNRKSWNFLKRLQSTITSKSALDIVGPDELVADLVAGMQACEDDHTAQTAAATHWQVVATKAMEEINNLNARPDCIVPSHRGLKDELAARDIQLQLQAAVVSQWQRKMANVHAFIDDANAEMRARGMNI
;
A
#
# COMPACT_ATOMS: atom_id res chain seq x y z
N MET A 1 -50.26 -57.12 -54.22
CA MET A 1 -50.34 -56.08 -53.19
C MET A 1 -48.96 -55.99 -52.57
N SER A 2 -48.16 -55.02 -53.03
CA SER A 2 -46.76 -54.85 -52.62
C SER A 2 -46.67 -53.52 -51.90
N SER A 3 -46.42 -53.58 -50.59
CA SER A 3 -46.33 -52.41 -49.72
C SER A 3 -45.15 -51.53 -50.13
N PRO A 4 -45.34 -50.20 -50.28
CA PRO A 4 -44.24 -49.30 -50.58
C PRO A 4 -43.28 -49.26 -49.39
N SER A 5 -42.04 -49.63 -49.67
CA SER A 5 -40.93 -49.76 -48.73
C SER A 5 -40.52 -48.39 -48.17
N SER A 6 -40.57 -48.29 -46.85
CA SER A 6 -40.12 -47.20 -45.99
C SER A 6 -38.62 -46.92 -46.11
N SER A 7 -38.21 -46.14 -47.12
CA SER A 7 -36.82 -45.70 -47.30
C SER A 7 -36.53 -44.27 -46.81
N HIS A 8 -37.54 -43.47 -46.49
CA HIS A 8 -37.35 -42.10 -45.99
C HIS A 8 -37.03 -42.01 -44.48
N SER A 9 -37.28 -43.07 -43.72
CA SER A 9 -37.00 -43.09 -42.27
C SER A 9 -35.51 -43.19 -41.92
N SER A 10 -34.65 -43.66 -42.83
CA SER A 10 -33.24 -43.94 -42.47
C SER A 10 -32.37 -42.68 -42.46
N ASP A 11 -32.67 -41.69 -43.30
CA ASP A 11 -31.87 -40.46 -43.41
C ASP A 11 -32.17 -39.48 -42.26
N GLU A 12 -33.43 -39.40 -41.82
CA GLU A 12 -33.82 -38.56 -40.67
C GLU A 12 -33.19 -39.06 -39.36
N VAL A 13 -33.12 -40.38 -39.18
CA VAL A 13 -32.45 -41.00 -38.02
C VAL A 13 -30.95 -40.63 -38.00
N SER A 14 -30.28 -40.61 -39.17
CA SER A 14 -28.87 -40.24 -39.26
C SER A 14 -28.60 -38.77 -38.90
N VAL A 15 -29.52 -37.85 -39.21
CA VAL A 15 -29.38 -36.43 -38.87
C VAL A 15 -29.55 -36.22 -37.36
N HIS A 16 -30.54 -36.87 -36.75
CA HIS A 16 -30.75 -36.81 -35.30
C HIS A 16 -29.59 -37.44 -34.52
N ASP A 17 -29.01 -38.54 -35.01
CA ASP A 17 -27.82 -39.14 -34.39
C ASP A 17 -26.61 -38.21 -34.43
N ALA A 18 -26.40 -37.49 -35.54
CA ALA A 18 -25.33 -36.50 -35.65
C ALA A 18 -25.54 -35.31 -34.69
N GLU A 19 -26.78 -34.83 -34.55
CA GLU A 19 -27.14 -33.78 -33.60
C GLU A 19 -26.95 -34.22 -32.14
N LEU A 20 -27.32 -35.46 -31.80
CA LEU A 20 -27.08 -36.03 -30.48
C LEU A 20 -25.59 -36.14 -30.14
N VAL A 21 -24.74 -36.48 -31.12
CA VAL A 21 -23.28 -36.48 -30.93
C VAL A 21 -22.78 -35.06 -30.65
N LYS A 22 -23.20 -34.08 -31.45
CA LYS A 22 -22.82 -32.67 -31.25
C LYS A 22 -23.23 -32.15 -29.87
N LEU A 23 -24.48 -32.38 -29.45
CA LEU A 23 -24.97 -31.98 -28.12
C LEU A 23 -24.23 -32.68 -26.98
N ARG A 24 -23.82 -33.94 -27.16
CA ARG A 24 -23.00 -34.65 -26.16
C ARG A 24 -21.60 -34.04 -26.03
N ASP A 25 -20.99 -33.66 -27.14
CA ASP A 25 -19.67 -33.01 -27.14
C ASP A 25 -19.74 -31.60 -26.54
N GLU A 26 -20.77 -30.82 -26.87
CA GLU A 26 -21.03 -29.52 -26.23
C GLU A 26 -21.26 -29.68 -24.71
N ASN A 27 -22.05 -30.68 -24.28
CA ASN A 27 -22.26 -30.95 -22.86
C ASN A 27 -20.95 -31.36 -22.16
N ARG A 28 -20.10 -32.15 -22.83
CA ARG A 28 -18.77 -32.52 -22.32
C ARG A 28 -17.86 -31.30 -22.17
N GLN A 29 -17.84 -30.40 -23.16
CA GLN A 29 -17.08 -29.15 -23.10
C GLN A 29 -17.57 -28.23 -21.98
N LEU A 30 -18.90 -28.07 -21.83
CA LEU A 30 -19.48 -27.29 -20.75
C LEU A 30 -19.15 -27.86 -19.37
N ARG A 31 -19.21 -29.19 -19.20
CA ARG A 31 -18.78 -29.84 -17.95
C ARG A 31 -17.31 -29.60 -17.64
N ALA A 32 -16.43 -29.70 -18.64
CA ALA A 32 -15.01 -29.40 -18.46
C ALA A 32 -14.80 -27.93 -18.06
N SER A 33 -15.49 -26.99 -18.72
CA SER A 33 -15.46 -25.57 -18.38
C SER A 33 -15.94 -25.30 -16.94
N CYS A 34 -17.05 -25.93 -16.52
CA CYS A 34 -17.53 -25.84 -15.14
C CYS A 34 -16.48 -26.36 -14.14
N THR A 35 -15.83 -27.49 -14.42
CA THR A 35 -14.78 -28.01 -13.51
C THR A 35 -13.57 -27.10 -13.40
N THR A 36 -13.16 -26.43 -14.49
CA THR A 36 -12.09 -25.44 -14.46
C THR A 36 -12.49 -24.21 -13.64
N LYS A 37 -13.72 -23.70 -13.83
CA LYS A 37 -14.22 -22.56 -13.05
C LYS A 37 -14.36 -22.89 -11.57
N ASP A 38 -14.77 -24.11 -11.22
CA ASP A 38 -14.81 -24.57 -9.82
C ASP A 38 -13.42 -24.64 -9.18
N GLN A 39 -12.38 -24.98 -9.96
CA GLN A 39 -10.99 -24.94 -9.49
C GLN A 39 -10.52 -23.51 -9.27
N GLU A 40 -10.77 -22.60 -10.22
CA GLU A 40 -10.45 -21.17 -10.07
C GLU A 40 -11.12 -20.58 -8.81
N VAL A 41 -12.40 -20.88 -8.56
CA VAL A 41 -13.11 -20.41 -7.37
C VAL A 41 -12.48 -20.93 -6.08
N LYS A 42 -12.01 -22.19 -6.06
CA LYS A 42 -11.31 -22.76 -4.89
C LYS A 42 -9.95 -22.11 -4.66
N GLU A 43 -9.20 -21.84 -5.72
CA GLU A 43 -7.92 -21.14 -5.64
C GLU A 43 -8.09 -19.72 -5.11
N TRP A 44 -9.03 -18.95 -5.68
CA TRP A 44 -9.35 -17.60 -5.21
C TRP A 44 -9.87 -17.59 -3.76
N SER A 45 -10.70 -18.56 -3.38
CA SER A 45 -11.16 -18.70 -1.99
C SER A 45 -10.03 -18.99 -1.01
N THR A 46 -8.98 -19.69 -1.45
CA THR A 46 -7.81 -19.99 -0.61
C THR A 46 -6.93 -18.76 -0.49
N LYS A 47 -6.59 -18.11 -1.61
CA LYS A 47 -5.84 -16.83 -1.63
C LYS A 47 -6.49 -15.76 -0.74
N TYR A 48 -7.80 -15.59 -0.84
CA TYR A 48 -8.53 -14.62 -0.01
C TYR A 48 -8.48 -14.96 1.48
N ARG A 49 -8.47 -16.25 1.84
CA ARG A 49 -8.33 -16.69 3.24
C ARG A 49 -6.95 -16.37 3.78
N ASP A 50 -5.91 -16.67 2.99
CA ASP A 50 -4.52 -16.44 3.37
C ASP A 50 -4.23 -14.94 3.53
N GLU A 51 -4.67 -14.12 2.58
CA GLU A 51 -4.55 -12.65 2.64
C GLU A 51 -5.30 -12.07 3.86
N LYS A 52 -6.47 -12.63 4.19
CA LYS A 52 -7.22 -12.23 5.38
C LYS A 52 -6.49 -12.59 6.67
N GLU A 53 -5.85 -13.76 6.74
CA GLU A 53 -5.05 -14.18 7.89
C GLU A 53 -3.81 -13.29 8.06
N GLU A 54 -3.13 -12.97 6.95
CA GLU A 54 -1.98 -12.06 6.94
C GLU A 54 -2.36 -10.65 7.42
N LYS A 55 -3.48 -10.10 6.94
CA LYS A 55 -4.01 -8.82 7.44
C LYS A 55 -4.32 -8.87 8.94
N LEU A 56 -4.82 -10.00 9.44
CA LEU A 56 -5.08 -10.18 10.88
C LEU A 56 -3.78 -10.21 11.70
N LYS A 57 -2.73 -10.86 11.18
CA LYS A 57 -1.39 -10.87 11.80
C LYS A 57 -0.81 -9.45 11.85
N LEU A 58 -0.92 -8.67 10.78
CA LEU A 58 -0.46 -7.28 10.72
C LEU A 58 -1.20 -6.37 11.74
N VAL A 59 -2.51 -6.53 11.89
CA VAL A 59 -3.29 -5.81 12.92
C VAL A 59 -2.82 -6.19 14.33
N GLY A 60 -2.54 -7.47 14.56
CA GLY A 60 -1.93 -7.96 15.81
C GLY A 60 -0.59 -7.29 16.10
N SER A 61 0.33 -7.28 15.14
CA SER A 61 1.64 -6.63 15.28
C SER A 61 1.52 -5.13 15.53
N ARG A 62 0.63 -4.42 14.83
CA ARG A 62 0.39 -2.98 15.04
C ARG A 62 -0.08 -2.67 16.46
N SER A 63 -0.90 -3.54 17.06
CA SER A 63 -1.33 -3.40 18.45
C SER A 63 -0.20 -3.67 19.47
N ALA A 64 0.77 -4.53 19.14
CA ALA A 64 1.95 -4.75 19.95
C ALA A 64 2.87 -3.51 19.91
N PHE A 65 3.18 -3.01 18.71
CA PHE A 65 3.95 -1.78 18.52
C PHE A 65 3.32 -0.56 19.21
N ALA A 66 1.99 -0.42 19.16
CA ALA A 66 1.30 0.67 19.86
C ALA A 66 1.48 0.59 21.39
N ARG A 67 1.51 -0.61 21.97
CA ARG A 67 1.77 -0.81 23.41
C ARG A 67 3.22 -0.54 23.77
N GLU A 68 4.17 -0.98 22.95
CA GLU A 68 5.59 -0.68 23.13
C GLU A 68 5.87 0.83 23.04
N LEU A 69 5.27 1.50 22.05
CA LEU A 69 5.38 2.96 21.90
C LEU A 69 4.80 3.69 23.12
N GLN A 70 3.66 3.23 23.65
CA GLN A 70 3.10 3.82 24.86
C GLN A 70 4.00 3.57 26.08
N SER A 71 4.54 2.36 26.25
CA SER A 71 5.48 2.06 27.32
C SER A 71 6.76 2.90 27.23
N ALA A 72 7.25 3.17 26.02
CA ALA A 72 8.40 4.05 25.80
C ALA A 72 8.08 5.51 26.18
N LYS A 73 6.91 6.01 25.80
CA LYS A 73 6.43 7.35 26.20
C LYS A 73 6.33 7.48 27.72
N ASP A 74 5.76 6.48 28.39
CA ASP A 74 5.62 6.48 29.85
C ASP A 74 6.99 6.47 30.53
N LEU A 75 7.97 5.75 29.96
CA LEU A 75 9.37 5.75 30.43
C LEU A 75 10.03 7.13 30.23
N CYS A 76 9.87 7.76 29.07
CA CYS A 76 10.38 9.10 28.80
C CYS A 76 9.80 10.12 29.79
N SER A 77 8.48 10.15 30.00
CA SER A 77 7.84 11.04 30.97
C SER A 77 8.32 10.79 32.40
N SER A 78 8.59 9.53 32.76
CA SER A 78 9.19 9.17 34.06
C SER A 78 10.63 9.70 34.20
N MET A 79 11.45 9.62 33.14
CA MET A 79 12.81 10.15 33.14
C MET A 79 12.83 11.68 33.18
N GLU A 80 11.97 12.36 32.43
CA GLU A 80 11.79 13.81 32.49
C GLU A 80 11.43 14.26 33.90
N ALA A 81 10.50 13.56 34.57
CA ALA A 81 10.15 13.87 35.95
C ALA A 81 11.34 13.69 36.92
N LYS A 82 12.21 12.70 36.70
CA LYS A 82 13.44 12.51 37.49
C LYS A 82 14.47 13.61 37.24
N LEU A 83 14.65 14.04 35.99
CA LEU A 83 15.55 15.15 35.64
C LEU A 83 15.11 16.45 36.32
N VAL A 84 13.81 16.77 36.29
CA VAL A 84 13.26 17.95 37.00
C VAL A 84 13.53 17.90 38.50
N LEU A 85 13.47 16.72 39.12
CA LEU A 85 13.81 16.55 40.54
C LEU A 85 15.32 16.74 40.81
N GLN A 86 16.18 16.24 39.91
CA GLN A 86 17.63 16.42 40.01
C GLN A 86 18.03 17.88 39.82
N ASP A 87 17.44 18.60 38.86
CA ASP A 87 17.68 20.03 38.65
C ASP A 87 17.36 20.85 39.91
N ARG A 88 16.22 20.55 40.55
CA ARG A 88 15.86 21.18 41.83
C ARG A 88 16.86 20.87 42.95
N GLN A 89 17.42 19.65 42.99
CA GLN A 89 18.45 19.29 43.96
C GLN A 89 19.76 20.06 43.70
N VAL A 90 20.17 20.19 42.43
CA VAL A 90 21.35 20.97 42.04
C VAL A 90 21.17 22.43 42.40
N GLU A 91 20.01 23.02 42.11
CA GLU A 91 19.68 24.40 42.48
C GLU A 91 19.73 24.62 44.00
N HIS A 92 19.16 23.70 44.77
CA HIS A 92 19.22 23.74 46.23
C HIS A 92 20.67 23.71 46.76
N LEU A 93 21.50 22.79 46.26
CA LEU A 93 22.91 22.68 46.66
C LEU A 93 23.72 23.91 46.23
N SER A 94 23.46 24.47 45.05
CA SER A 94 24.08 25.72 44.58
C SER A 94 23.77 26.89 45.50
N ASN A 95 22.51 27.01 45.94
CA ASN A 95 22.06 28.04 46.88
C ASN A 95 22.73 27.89 48.26
N GLU A 96 22.84 26.67 48.79
CA GLU A 96 23.56 26.42 50.05
C GLU A 96 25.05 26.76 49.95
N LEU A 97 25.70 26.43 48.82
CA LEU A 97 27.11 26.74 48.58
C LEU A 97 27.35 28.26 48.46
N SER A 98 26.43 28.98 47.84
CA SER A 98 26.43 30.45 47.80
C SER A 98 26.33 31.06 49.21
N LYS A 99 25.41 30.56 50.05
CA LYS A 99 25.29 30.99 51.46
C LYS A 99 26.56 30.70 52.26
N ALA A 100 27.18 29.54 52.07
CA ALA A 100 28.43 29.18 52.73
C ALA A 100 29.57 30.13 52.34
N ARG A 101 29.69 30.47 51.05
CA ARG A 101 30.69 31.44 50.55
C ARG A 101 30.51 32.84 51.16
N MET A 102 29.26 33.30 51.31
CA MET A 102 28.97 34.58 51.98
C MET A 102 29.46 34.59 53.43
N ARG A 103 29.18 33.53 54.20
CA ARG A 103 29.64 33.42 55.60
C ARG A 103 31.17 33.42 55.74
N LEU A 104 31.86 32.82 54.78
CA LEU A 104 33.33 32.75 54.73
C LEU A 104 33.95 34.12 54.40
N ARG A 105 33.26 34.93 53.60
CA ARG A 105 33.69 36.29 53.25
C ARG A 105 33.53 37.25 54.44
N ASP A 106 32.54 37.04 55.29
CA ASP A 106 32.27 37.85 56.49
C ASP A 106 33.21 37.54 57.68
N SER A 107 34.02 36.47 57.61
CA SER A 107 34.86 35.99 58.71
C SER A 107 36.37 36.28 58.55
N GLN A 108 36.77 37.13 57.59
CA GLN A 108 38.17 37.54 57.45
C GLN A 108 38.58 38.56 58.53
N LEU A 109 39.46 38.12 59.44
CA LEU A 109 40.08 38.88 60.54
C LEU A 109 41.12 39.91 60.05
N PRO A 110 41.34 41.02 60.78
CA PRO A 110 42.33 42.03 60.42
C PRO A 110 43.76 41.59 60.73
N ALA A 111 44.64 41.63 59.73
CA ALA A 111 46.07 41.39 59.89
C ALA A 111 46.76 42.59 60.57
N HIS A 112 47.41 42.33 61.70
CA HIS A 112 48.18 43.32 62.47
C HIS A 112 49.64 43.36 61.99
N THR A 113 50.08 44.50 61.48
CA THR A 113 51.48 44.84 61.16
C THR A 113 52.19 45.46 62.36
N GLY A 114 53.38 44.97 62.72
CA GLY A 114 54.21 45.52 63.80
C GLY A 114 55.69 45.62 63.41
N ASN A 115 56.18 46.85 63.30
CA ASN A 115 57.59 47.25 63.10
C ASN A 115 58.45 47.01 64.36
N TYR A 116 59.73 46.64 64.21
CA TYR A 116 60.79 47.03 65.16
C TYR A 116 62.21 47.00 64.53
N THR A 117 63.02 47.99 64.93
CA THR A 117 64.33 48.42 64.41
C THR A 117 65.53 47.94 65.24
N GLY A 118 66.71 47.69 64.64
CA GLY A 118 68.03 47.95 65.27
C GLY A 118 69.25 46.99 65.07
N THR A 119 70.17 47.39 64.19
CA THR A 119 71.67 47.42 64.22
C THR A 119 72.57 46.18 64.50
N ASN A 120 73.41 45.81 63.50
CA ASN A 120 74.79 45.27 63.54
C ASN A 120 75.44 45.01 62.13
N GLU A 121 76.07 46.04 61.57
CA GLU A 121 76.39 46.29 60.14
C GLU A 121 77.37 45.35 59.38
N TYR A 122 77.79 44.17 59.89
CA TYR A 122 78.69 43.29 59.11
C TYR A 122 78.35 41.78 59.16
N THR A 123 77.45 41.39 60.06
CA THR A 123 76.66 40.15 59.94
C THR A 123 75.26 40.45 59.39
N GLU A 124 74.79 41.71 59.52
CA GLU A 124 73.50 42.17 59.05
C GLU A 124 73.29 42.13 57.56
N GLU A 125 74.30 42.26 56.71
CA GLU A 125 74.05 42.27 55.26
C GLU A 125 73.81 40.85 54.75
N LYS A 126 74.51 39.86 55.33
CA LYS A 126 74.24 38.43 55.08
C LYS A 126 72.98 37.95 55.78
N ILE A 127 72.70 38.47 56.97
CA ILE A 127 71.44 38.23 57.67
C ILE A 127 70.28 38.94 56.96
N ARG A 128 70.46 40.14 56.38
CA ARG A 128 69.46 40.83 55.54
C ARG A 128 69.25 40.12 54.23
N ALA A 129 70.30 39.63 53.59
CA ALA A 129 70.15 38.82 52.38
C ALA A 129 69.36 37.55 52.68
N LEU A 130 69.70 36.83 53.76
CA LEU A 130 68.96 35.64 54.19
C LEU A 130 67.56 35.97 54.73
N GLN A 131 67.36 37.12 55.39
CA GLN A 131 66.05 37.57 55.86
C GLN A 131 65.18 38.01 54.68
N MET A 132 65.74 38.67 53.68
CA MET A 132 65.04 39.04 52.45
C MET A 132 64.71 37.78 51.63
N GLU A 133 65.59 36.78 51.61
CA GLU A 133 65.35 35.49 50.96
C GLU A 133 64.31 34.66 51.73
N VAL A 134 64.33 34.70 53.07
CA VAL A 134 63.31 34.11 53.93
C VAL A 134 61.99 34.87 53.85
N GLU A 135 61.99 36.20 53.70
CA GLU A 135 60.80 37.02 53.49
C GLU A 135 60.21 36.78 52.11
N LEU A 136 61.03 36.66 51.07
CA LEU A 136 60.59 36.23 49.73
C LEU A 136 60.03 34.82 49.78
N ALA A 137 60.72 33.87 50.43
CA ALA A 137 60.23 32.51 50.59
C ALA A 137 58.94 32.46 51.44
N ASN A 138 58.82 33.29 52.47
CA ASN A 138 57.61 33.40 53.29
C ASN A 138 56.48 34.10 52.55
N GLU A 139 56.77 35.09 51.71
CA GLU A 139 55.80 35.69 50.78
C GLU A 139 55.32 34.66 49.77
N ASP A 140 56.23 33.84 49.23
CA ASP A 140 55.89 32.81 48.25
C ASP A 140 55.11 31.67 48.92
N VAL A 141 55.47 31.27 50.13
CA VAL A 141 54.69 30.32 50.95
C VAL A 141 53.34 30.92 51.34
N ALA A 142 53.26 32.21 51.66
CA ALA A 142 52.00 32.90 51.94
C ALA A 142 51.14 33.02 50.68
N LYS A 143 51.71 33.32 49.51
CA LYS A 143 51.03 33.34 48.20
C LYS A 143 50.53 31.95 47.81
N LEU A 144 51.35 30.92 47.99
CA LEU A 144 50.96 29.51 47.78
C LEU A 144 49.89 29.08 48.78
N SER A 145 50.00 29.50 50.04
CA SER A 145 48.98 29.24 51.06
C SER A 145 47.69 30.02 50.79
N LEU A 146 47.74 31.21 50.20
CA LEU A 146 46.59 32.00 49.76
C LEU A 146 45.92 31.39 48.52
N LEU A 147 46.72 30.85 47.59
CA LEU A 147 46.21 30.08 46.44
C LEU A 147 45.48 28.81 46.88
N HIS A 148 45.87 28.23 48.02
CA HIS A 148 45.26 27.03 48.59
C HIS A 148 44.25 27.34 49.73
N GLN A 149 44.18 28.58 50.23
CA GLN A 149 43.23 28.98 51.27
C GLN A 149 41.83 29.10 50.67
N GLY A 150 41.02 28.09 50.93
CA GLY A 150 39.59 28.06 50.54
C GLY A 150 39.27 27.17 49.35
N GLN A 151 40.26 26.52 48.75
CA GLN A 151 40.05 25.44 47.78
C GLN A 151 40.90 24.24 48.18
N ASP A 152 40.36 23.39 49.05
CA ASP A 152 40.98 22.11 49.36
C ASP A 152 41.18 21.34 48.04
N CYS A 153 42.36 20.77 47.82
CA CYS A 153 42.63 19.95 46.63
C CYS A 153 41.58 18.83 46.43
N VAL A 154 40.93 18.42 47.52
CA VAL A 154 39.78 17.51 47.53
C VAL A 154 38.58 18.10 46.78
N HIS A 155 38.22 19.36 47.01
CA HIS A 155 37.13 20.03 46.29
C HIS A 155 37.42 20.17 44.79
N PHE A 156 38.66 20.48 44.42
CA PHE A 156 39.03 20.55 43.00
C PHE A 156 38.95 19.17 42.34
N LYS A 157 39.42 18.12 43.03
CA LYS A 157 39.30 16.73 42.57
C LYS A 157 37.84 16.32 42.40
N ASP A 158 36.98 16.58 43.38
CA ASP A 158 35.56 16.24 43.33
C ASP A 158 34.81 17.04 42.25
N PHE A 159 35.24 18.28 41.98
CA PHE A 159 34.72 19.10 40.91
C PHE A 159 35.14 18.56 39.54
N ALA A 160 36.42 18.21 39.36
CA ALA A 160 36.92 17.61 38.12
C ALA A 160 36.28 16.23 37.86
N GLN A 161 36.06 15.42 38.89
CA GLN A 161 35.36 14.15 38.77
C GLN A 161 33.89 14.32 38.39
N ARG A 162 33.20 15.34 38.92
CA ARG A 162 31.84 15.68 38.51
C ARG A 162 31.80 16.13 37.06
N GLN A 163 32.67 17.06 36.64
CA GLN A 163 32.73 17.47 35.23
C GLN A 163 33.03 16.30 34.29
N LEU A 164 33.94 15.41 34.68
CA LEU A 164 34.22 14.22 33.88
C LEU A 164 32.99 13.32 33.77
N LYS A 165 32.25 13.12 34.86
CA LYS A 165 31.02 12.34 34.86
C LYS A 165 29.94 12.99 33.99
N ASP A 166 29.72 14.29 34.15
CA ASP A 166 28.73 15.04 33.37
C ASP A 166 29.06 14.95 31.86
N ALA A 167 30.34 15.10 31.50
CA ALA A 167 30.78 14.93 30.12
C ALA A 167 30.61 13.49 29.60
N MET A 168 30.80 12.47 30.45
CA MET A 168 30.54 11.08 30.07
C MET A 168 29.03 10.82 29.87
N ASP A 169 28.19 11.37 30.73
CA ASP A 169 26.73 11.25 30.64
C ASP A 169 26.22 11.95 29.36
N GLU A 170 26.76 13.13 29.01
CA GLU A 170 26.48 13.82 27.74
C GLU A 170 26.89 12.99 26.51
N VAL A 171 28.06 12.34 26.54
CA VAL A 171 28.51 11.46 25.45
C VAL A 171 27.58 10.24 25.30
N LEU A 172 27.13 9.64 26.40
CA LEU A 172 26.18 8.52 26.35
C LEU A 172 24.82 8.95 25.81
N ALA A 173 24.34 10.13 26.19
CA ALA A 173 23.10 10.70 25.65
C ALA A 173 23.21 10.94 24.14
N ALA A 174 24.29 11.56 23.68
CA ALA A 174 24.54 11.77 22.25
C ALA A 174 24.65 10.46 21.47
N GLN A 175 25.25 9.42 22.04
CA GLN A 175 25.29 8.08 21.42
C GLN A 175 23.90 7.46 21.28
N ALA A 176 23.04 7.60 22.31
CA ALA A 176 21.66 7.13 22.26
C ALA A 176 20.84 7.87 21.21
N GLU A 177 21.03 9.19 21.07
CA GLU A 177 20.37 10.00 20.03
C GLU A 177 20.80 9.58 18.61
N VAL A 178 22.11 9.37 18.39
CA VAL A 178 22.62 8.90 17.10
C VAL A 178 22.06 7.53 16.76
N GLU A 179 21.96 6.62 17.72
CA GLU A 179 21.39 5.28 17.50
C GLU A 179 19.88 5.34 17.22
N ALA A 180 19.14 6.22 17.90
CA ALA A 180 17.73 6.47 17.61
C ALA A 180 17.54 7.02 16.19
N LEU A 181 18.37 7.97 15.76
CA LEU A 181 18.36 8.49 14.40
C LEU A 181 18.71 7.41 13.36
N ARG A 182 19.64 6.51 13.68
CA ARG A 182 20.00 5.37 12.83
C ARG A 182 18.79 4.46 12.62
N HIS A 183 18.07 4.10 13.68
CA HIS A 183 16.86 3.29 13.59
C HIS A 183 15.71 4.00 12.86
N LEU A 184 15.56 5.31 13.02
CA LEU A 184 14.61 6.09 12.22
C LEU A 184 14.99 6.09 10.73
N GLY A 185 16.28 6.17 10.41
CA GLY A 185 16.78 6.03 9.04
C GLY A 185 16.49 4.66 8.43
N GLU A 186 16.72 3.58 9.18
CA GLU A 186 16.34 2.21 8.78
C GLU A 186 14.82 2.08 8.56
N GLY A 187 14.02 2.65 9.45
CA GLY A 187 12.55 2.69 9.33
C GLY A 187 12.08 3.43 8.09
N ASN A 188 12.68 4.59 7.77
CA ASN A 188 12.39 5.33 6.55
C ASN A 188 12.74 4.52 5.29
N GLY A 189 13.88 3.81 5.29
CA GLY A 189 14.26 2.93 4.18
C GLY A 189 13.24 1.81 3.93
N LEU A 190 12.71 1.18 4.98
CA LEU A 190 11.66 0.18 4.85
C LEU A 190 10.35 0.76 4.29
N ILE A 191 10.00 1.99 4.69
CA ILE A 191 8.83 2.69 4.16
C ILE A 191 9.02 3.02 2.67
N GLU A 192 10.21 3.45 2.25
CA GLU A 192 10.54 3.70 0.84
C GLU A 192 10.45 2.41 0.00
N GLU A 193 10.99 1.30 0.50
CA GLU A 193 10.89 0.00 -0.17
C GLU A 193 9.43 -0.47 -0.29
N GLN A 194 8.64 -0.32 0.79
CA GLN A 194 7.21 -0.62 0.76
C GLN A 194 6.45 0.26 -0.24
N ASN A 195 6.76 1.56 -0.29
CA ASN A 195 6.17 2.48 -1.26
C ASN A 195 6.53 2.10 -2.69
N ALA A 196 7.77 1.71 -2.95
CA ALA A 196 8.19 1.22 -4.27
C ALA A 196 7.43 -0.06 -4.66
N SER A 197 7.29 -1.00 -3.74
CA SER A 197 6.50 -2.23 -3.95
C SER A 197 5.03 -1.93 -4.26
N LEU A 198 4.40 -1.03 -3.50
CA LEU A 198 3.01 -0.61 -3.72
C LEU A 198 2.83 0.11 -5.06
N GLN A 199 3.80 0.93 -5.48
CA GLN A 199 3.76 1.57 -6.80
C GLN A 199 3.80 0.56 -7.94
N VAL A 200 4.60 -0.50 -7.82
CA VAL A 200 4.65 -1.60 -8.80
C VAL A 200 3.29 -2.32 -8.85
N GLN A 201 2.73 -2.69 -7.69
CA GLN A 201 1.41 -3.35 -7.63
C GLN A 201 0.28 -2.48 -8.20
N LEU A 202 0.33 -1.17 -7.96
CA LEU A 202 -0.63 -0.23 -8.52
C LEU A 202 -0.51 -0.16 -10.04
N ALA A 203 0.71 -0.11 -10.58
CA ALA A 203 0.94 -0.10 -12.02
C ALA A 203 0.47 -1.40 -12.69
N GLU A 204 0.70 -2.56 -12.07
CA GLU A 204 0.19 -3.85 -12.54
C GLU A 204 -1.34 -3.89 -12.53
N SER A 205 -1.97 -3.45 -11.44
CA SER A 205 -3.44 -3.40 -11.32
C SER A 205 -4.07 -2.46 -12.35
N LEU A 206 -3.44 -1.31 -12.64
CA LEU A 206 -3.89 -0.38 -13.68
C LEU A 206 -3.77 -1.01 -15.08
N LYS A 207 -2.70 -1.77 -15.33
CA LYS A 207 -2.53 -2.51 -16.58
C LYS A 207 -3.60 -3.58 -16.75
N GLU A 208 -3.87 -4.38 -15.71
CA GLU A 208 -4.95 -5.39 -15.73
C GLU A 208 -6.32 -4.74 -15.98
N ASN A 209 -6.63 -3.64 -15.30
CA ASN A 209 -7.87 -2.88 -15.53
C ASN A 209 -7.98 -2.35 -16.96
N SER A 210 -6.89 -1.85 -17.55
CA SER A 210 -6.88 -1.39 -18.94
C SER A 210 -7.15 -2.54 -19.92
N GLN A 211 -6.61 -3.74 -19.64
CA GLN A 211 -6.83 -4.92 -20.45
C GLN A 211 -8.29 -5.42 -20.34
N VAL A 212 -8.84 -5.50 -19.12
CA VAL A 212 -10.24 -5.87 -18.90
C VAL A 212 -11.18 -4.87 -19.59
N THR A 213 -10.86 -3.58 -19.55
CA THR A 213 -11.65 -2.55 -20.25
C THR A 213 -11.63 -2.76 -21.76
N ALA A 214 -10.46 -3.03 -22.35
CA ALA A 214 -10.34 -3.33 -23.77
C ALA A 214 -11.10 -4.61 -24.16
N ASP A 215 -11.05 -5.66 -23.33
CA ASP A 215 -11.79 -6.90 -23.55
C ASP A 215 -13.31 -6.68 -23.47
N LEU A 216 -13.79 -5.85 -22.53
CA LEU A 216 -15.19 -5.47 -22.43
C LEU A 216 -15.66 -4.73 -23.69
N GLU A 217 -14.91 -3.74 -24.16
CA GLU A 217 -15.23 -3.03 -25.42
C GLU A 217 -15.27 -3.99 -26.63
N ALA A 218 -14.35 -4.97 -26.68
CA ALA A 218 -14.35 -5.98 -27.72
C ALA A 218 -15.61 -6.86 -27.67
N ARG A 219 -16.03 -7.28 -26.46
CA ARG A 219 -17.25 -8.07 -26.24
C ARG A 219 -18.52 -7.28 -26.53
N GLU A 220 -18.56 -6.00 -26.20
CA GLU A 220 -19.69 -5.12 -26.55
C GLU A 220 -19.88 -4.99 -28.07
N LYS A 221 -18.77 -4.87 -28.81
CA LYS A 221 -18.79 -4.87 -30.29
C LYS A 221 -19.31 -6.22 -30.84
N GLU A 222 -18.87 -7.34 -30.27
CA GLU A 222 -19.35 -8.68 -30.63
C GLU A 222 -20.85 -8.83 -30.37
N ILE A 223 -21.34 -8.41 -29.20
CA ILE A 223 -22.77 -8.43 -28.85
C ILE A 223 -23.58 -7.56 -29.82
N SER A 224 -23.08 -6.38 -30.19
CA SER A 224 -23.74 -5.49 -31.16
C SER A 224 -23.85 -6.14 -32.56
N LEU A 225 -22.79 -6.82 -32.99
CA LEU A 225 -22.78 -7.59 -34.24
C LEU A 225 -23.80 -8.73 -34.19
N LEU A 226 -23.81 -9.51 -33.10
CA LEU A 226 -24.77 -10.61 -32.91
C LEU A 226 -26.22 -10.11 -32.91
N LYS A 227 -26.52 -9.00 -32.22
CA LYS A 227 -27.85 -8.37 -32.27
C LYS A 227 -28.28 -8.02 -33.70
N THR A 228 -27.36 -7.48 -34.50
CA THR A 228 -27.63 -7.16 -35.91
C THR A 228 -27.91 -8.43 -36.73
N VAL A 229 -27.16 -9.51 -36.49
CA VAL A 229 -27.39 -10.81 -37.16
C VAL A 229 -28.72 -11.41 -36.74
N THR A 230 -29.05 -11.43 -35.45
CA THR A 230 -30.32 -11.91 -34.92
C THR A 230 -31.49 -11.18 -35.55
N HIS A 231 -31.44 -9.84 -35.61
CA HIS A 231 -32.48 -9.04 -36.25
C HIS A 231 -32.66 -9.37 -37.74
N LYS A 232 -31.57 -9.59 -38.49
CA LYS A 232 -31.63 -10.04 -39.90
C LYS A 232 -32.27 -11.43 -40.04
N CYS A 233 -31.99 -12.34 -39.11
CA CYS A 233 -32.61 -13.67 -39.07
C CYS A 233 -34.10 -13.60 -38.75
N GLU A 234 -34.51 -12.76 -37.79
CA GLU A 234 -35.91 -12.50 -37.46
C GLU A 234 -36.69 -11.99 -38.68
N ILE A 235 -36.15 -11.00 -39.41
CA ILE A 235 -36.77 -10.49 -40.65
C ILE A 235 -36.95 -11.61 -41.69
N LYS A 236 -35.92 -12.45 -41.89
CA LYS A 236 -35.99 -13.59 -42.82
C LYS A 236 -37.02 -14.62 -42.38
N TYR A 237 -37.08 -14.92 -41.09
CA TYR A 237 -38.04 -15.85 -40.52
C TYR A 237 -39.47 -15.35 -40.73
N SER A 238 -39.77 -14.09 -40.38
CA SER A 238 -41.10 -13.49 -40.61
C SER A 238 -41.51 -13.49 -42.08
N ARG A 239 -40.55 -13.31 -43.01
CA ARG A 239 -40.82 -13.43 -44.45
C ARG A 239 -41.20 -14.85 -44.85
N LEU A 240 -40.44 -15.85 -44.42
CA LEU A 240 -40.73 -17.26 -44.70
C LEU A 240 -42.07 -17.70 -44.08
N GLU A 241 -42.38 -17.22 -42.88
CA GLU A 241 -43.66 -17.48 -42.22
C GLU A 241 -44.84 -16.87 -43.01
N ALA A 242 -44.68 -15.66 -43.55
CA ALA A 242 -45.67 -15.04 -44.43
C ALA A 242 -45.86 -15.82 -45.75
N ASP A 243 -44.76 -16.26 -46.37
CA ASP A 243 -44.81 -17.09 -47.58
C ASP A 243 -45.49 -18.44 -47.32
N LEU A 244 -45.23 -19.07 -46.17
CA LEU A 244 -45.88 -20.31 -45.75
C LEU A 244 -47.40 -20.12 -45.59
N ARG A 245 -47.85 -19.06 -44.90
CA ARG A 245 -49.28 -18.74 -44.76
C ARG A 245 -49.95 -18.51 -46.11
N LYS A 246 -49.25 -17.87 -47.06
CA LYS A 246 -49.75 -17.66 -48.41
C LYS A 246 -49.94 -19.01 -49.14
N CYS A 247 -48.94 -19.89 -49.10
CA CYS A 247 -49.04 -21.23 -49.68
C CYS A 247 -50.17 -22.06 -49.04
N GLN A 248 -50.37 -21.95 -47.72
CA GLN A 248 -51.48 -22.61 -47.02
C GLN A 248 -52.84 -22.09 -47.50
N ALA A 249 -53.00 -20.76 -47.62
CA ALA A 249 -54.23 -20.16 -48.13
C ALA A 249 -54.51 -20.58 -49.58
N GLU A 250 -53.50 -20.62 -50.45
CA GLU A 250 -53.63 -21.14 -51.81
C GLU A 250 -54.02 -22.62 -51.81
N ALA A 251 -53.41 -23.45 -50.95
CA ALA A 251 -53.75 -24.87 -50.83
C ALA A 251 -55.19 -25.10 -50.33
N ASP A 252 -55.69 -24.28 -49.41
CA ASP A 252 -57.07 -24.35 -48.94
C ASP A 252 -58.06 -23.90 -50.02
N GLN A 253 -57.74 -22.86 -50.81
CA GLN A 253 -58.53 -22.49 -51.99
C GLN A 253 -58.63 -23.64 -53.01
N TRP A 254 -57.51 -24.32 -53.29
CA TRP A 254 -57.52 -25.50 -54.17
C TRP A 254 -58.35 -26.65 -53.59
N ARG A 255 -58.35 -26.82 -52.27
CA ARG A 255 -59.17 -27.83 -51.58
C ARG A 255 -60.66 -27.52 -51.70
N GLU A 256 -61.05 -26.26 -51.51
CA GLU A 256 -62.44 -25.80 -51.66
C GLU A 256 -62.93 -25.98 -53.11
N LEU A 257 -62.12 -25.59 -54.11
CA LEU A 257 -62.42 -25.84 -55.52
C LEU A 257 -62.59 -27.34 -55.82
N ALA A 258 -61.71 -28.19 -55.27
CA ALA A 258 -61.82 -29.63 -55.44
C ALA A 258 -63.12 -30.18 -54.82
N GLU A 259 -63.53 -29.69 -53.65
CA GLU A 259 -64.78 -30.07 -52.99
C GLU A 259 -66.02 -29.59 -53.77
N GLU A 260 -65.96 -28.43 -54.44
CA GLU A 260 -67.01 -27.99 -55.37
C GLU A 260 -67.12 -28.87 -56.61
N LEU A 261 -65.99 -29.32 -57.15
CA LEU A 261 -65.94 -30.24 -58.30
C LEU A 261 -66.48 -31.64 -57.94
N ASP A 262 -66.29 -32.09 -56.70
CA ASP A 262 -66.74 -33.40 -56.21
C ASP A 262 -68.23 -33.41 -55.78
N LYS A 263 -68.93 -32.26 -55.87
CA LYS A 263 -70.39 -32.22 -55.70
C LYS A 263 -71.04 -32.98 -56.86
N PRO A 264 -71.73 -34.11 -56.60
CA PRO A 264 -72.30 -34.93 -57.67
C PRO A 264 -73.35 -34.13 -58.44
N SER A 265 -73.03 -33.82 -59.71
CA SER A 265 -74.03 -33.30 -60.65
C SER A 265 -75.10 -34.37 -60.84
N LEU A 266 -76.30 -34.10 -60.32
CA LEU A 266 -77.49 -34.89 -60.61
C LEU A 266 -77.82 -34.72 -62.10
N GLY A 267 -77.37 -35.69 -62.90
CA GLY A 267 -77.93 -36.01 -64.20
C GLY A 267 -76.96 -35.93 -65.37
N LEU A 268 -76.33 -37.05 -65.71
CA LEU A 268 -76.49 -37.71 -67.01
C LEU A 268 -75.64 -38.99 -67.04
N ALA A 269 -76.35 -40.12 -67.09
CA ALA A 269 -75.79 -41.41 -67.42
C ALA A 269 -75.20 -41.38 -68.83
N GLY A 270 -73.92 -41.74 -68.95
CA GLY A 270 -73.23 -41.92 -70.22
C GLY A 270 -72.05 -42.86 -69.98
N GLU A 271 -72.20 -44.09 -70.45
CA GLU A 271 -71.21 -45.17 -70.40
C GLU A 271 -69.97 -44.89 -71.30
N ILE A 272 -68.94 -45.75 -71.12
CA ILE A 272 -67.85 -46.13 -72.06
C ILE A 272 -66.54 -45.29 -71.94
N PRO A 273 -65.31 -45.83 -72.20
CA PRO A 273 -64.68 -47.12 -71.84
C PRO A 273 -63.27 -46.95 -71.17
N GLU A 274 -62.78 -48.06 -70.58
CA GLU A 274 -61.37 -48.28 -70.22
C GLU A 274 -60.41 -47.98 -71.38
N THR A 275 -59.29 -47.30 -71.12
CA THR A 275 -58.15 -47.29 -72.04
C THR A 275 -56.81 -47.21 -71.29
N THR A 276 -55.92 -48.05 -71.78
CA THR A 276 -54.66 -48.56 -71.22
C THR A 276 -53.50 -47.55 -71.22
N THR A 277 -52.59 -47.75 -70.24
CA THR A 277 -51.21 -47.25 -70.01
C THR A 277 -50.37 -46.91 -71.28
N PRO A 278 -49.32 -46.06 -71.20
CA PRO A 278 -48.02 -46.54 -70.71
C PRO A 278 -47.14 -45.52 -69.94
N ALA A 279 -46.20 -46.09 -69.18
CA ALA A 279 -45.12 -45.44 -68.47
C ALA A 279 -44.08 -44.79 -69.42
N ALA A 280 -43.50 -43.66 -68.99
CA ALA A 280 -42.21 -43.17 -69.47
C ALA A 280 -41.46 -42.41 -68.34
N PRO A 281 -40.15 -42.65 -68.16
CA PRO A 281 -39.35 -42.04 -67.10
C PRO A 281 -38.58 -40.82 -67.62
N LEU A 282 -38.64 -39.69 -66.89
CA LEU A 282 -37.78 -38.53 -67.15
C LEU A 282 -36.71 -38.42 -66.07
N LYS A 283 -35.50 -38.88 -66.43
CA LYS A 283 -34.24 -38.50 -65.79
C LYS A 283 -34.09 -36.98 -65.82
N ARG A 284 -33.90 -36.35 -64.65
CA ARG A 284 -33.37 -34.98 -64.56
C ARG A 284 -32.07 -35.02 -63.77
N THR A 285 -30.97 -34.98 -64.50
CA THR A 285 -29.63 -34.69 -63.97
C THR A 285 -29.54 -33.20 -63.66
N HIS A 286 -29.45 -32.83 -62.39
CA HIS A 286 -28.88 -31.54 -61.98
C HIS A 286 -27.73 -31.81 -61.02
N SER A 287 -26.53 -31.59 -61.53
CA SER A 287 -25.28 -31.51 -60.79
C SER A 287 -25.36 -30.35 -59.80
N VAL A 288 -25.19 -30.67 -58.51
CA VAL A 288 -24.92 -29.69 -57.44
C VAL A 288 -23.39 -29.50 -57.41
N PRO A 289 -22.86 -28.26 -57.40
CA PRO A 289 -21.44 -28.04 -57.16
C PRO A 289 -21.16 -28.14 -55.65
N ASP A 290 -20.30 -29.09 -55.29
CA ASP A 290 -19.55 -29.07 -54.04
C ASP A 290 -18.59 -27.87 -54.04
N HIS A 291 -18.77 -26.92 -53.12
CA HIS A 291 -17.67 -26.15 -52.51
C HIS A 291 -18.16 -25.41 -51.25
N PRO A 292 -17.58 -25.67 -50.07
CA PRO A 292 -17.66 -24.75 -48.94
C PRO A 292 -16.62 -23.62 -49.11
N PRO A 293 -16.96 -22.35 -48.80
CA PRO A 293 -15.98 -21.27 -48.76
C PRO A 293 -15.14 -21.37 -47.48
N SER A 294 -13.82 -21.52 -47.66
CA SER A 294 -12.82 -21.34 -46.61
C SER A 294 -12.79 -19.89 -46.11
N PRO A 295 -12.55 -19.63 -44.81
CA PRO A 295 -12.37 -18.28 -44.29
C PRO A 295 -11.00 -17.71 -44.70
N PRO A 296 -10.88 -16.39 -44.91
CA PRO A 296 -9.61 -15.76 -45.26
C PRO A 296 -8.66 -15.74 -44.05
N THR A 297 -7.47 -16.30 -44.26
CA THR A 297 -6.29 -16.06 -43.43
C THR A 297 -5.77 -14.65 -43.68
N SER A 298 -5.96 -13.77 -42.71
CA SER A 298 -5.27 -12.47 -42.67
C SER A 298 -3.86 -12.65 -42.11
N SER A 299 -2.91 -12.90 -42.99
CA SER A 299 -1.48 -12.70 -42.73
C SER A 299 -1.17 -11.20 -42.86
N THR A 300 -1.00 -10.53 -41.72
CA THR A 300 -0.45 -9.16 -41.69
C THR A 300 1.04 -9.25 -41.39
N THR A 301 1.84 -9.08 -42.43
CA THR A 301 3.27 -8.76 -42.36
C THR A 301 3.42 -7.25 -42.48
N SER A 302 3.94 -6.58 -41.44
CA SER A 302 4.50 -5.22 -41.52
C SER A 302 5.36 -4.95 -40.28
N LYS A 303 6.68 -5.11 -40.38
CA LYS A 303 7.67 -4.03 -40.56
C LYS A 303 7.78 -3.04 -39.37
N GLY A 304 8.89 -3.17 -38.63
CA GLY A 304 9.91 -2.12 -38.41
C GLY A 304 9.54 -0.80 -37.68
N VAL A 305 9.97 -0.68 -36.41
CA VAL A 305 10.89 0.31 -35.77
C VAL A 305 10.90 1.75 -36.34
N PRO A 306 10.72 2.84 -35.53
CA PRO A 306 11.73 3.35 -34.56
C PRO A 306 11.16 3.76 -33.18
N ASP A 307 11.84 3.50 -32.07
CA ASP A 307 12.85 4.34 -31.39
C ASP A 307 12.55 5.85 -31.44
N ASP A 308 11.80 6.32 -30.44
CA ASP A 308 11.78 7.74 -30.08
C ASP A 308 11.69 7.88 -28.55
N ARG A 309 12.85 8.19 -27.96
CA ARG A 309 12.99 8.81 -26.64
C ARG A 309 12.40 10.22 -26.71
N ALA A 310 11.15 10.39 -26.28
CA ALA A 310 10.59 11.68 -25.94
C ALA A 310 10.33 11.75 -24.43
N VAL A 311 11.16 12.54 -23.76
CA VAL A 311 10.96 13.00 -22.38
C VAL A 311 9.69 13.85 -22.37
N LEU A 312 8.58 13.29 -21.86
CA LEU A 312 7.35 14.04 -21.63
C LEU A 312 7.26 14.36 -20.13
N SER A 313 7.34 15.66 -19.85
CA SER A 313 6.98 16.24 -18.57
C SER A 313 5.49 16.00 -18.29
N PRO A 314 5.07 15.68 -17.06
CA PRO A 314 3.68 15.47 -16.76
C PRO A 314 2.96 16.83 -16.70
N SER A 315 2.29 17.19 -17.78
CA SER A 315 1.24 18.20 -17.75
C SER A 315 0.07 17.64 -16.94
N GLN A 316 -0.25 18.33 -15.84
CA GLN A 316 -1.43 18.07 -15.01
C GLN A 316 -2.71 18.44 -15.75
N ASP A 317 -3.13 17.64 -16.73
CA ASP A 317 -4.49 17.70 -17.24
C ASP A 317 -5.37 16.81 -16.36
N THR A 318 -6.04 17.46 -15.41
CA THR A 318 -7.09 16.89 -14.58
C THR A 318 -8.31 16.59 -15.47
N LEU A 319 -8.40 15.35 -15.96
CA LEU A 319 -9.62 14.86 -16.60
C LEU A 319 -10.78 14.83 -15.58
N PRO A 320 -11.98 15.30 -15.94
CA PRO A 320 -13.14 15.25 -15.06
C PRO A 320 -13.66 13.82 -15.02
N VAL A 321 -13.27 13.07 -13.99
CA VAL A 321 -13.86 11.76 -13.68
C VAL A 321 -15.20 12.03 -12.99
N ASP A 322 -16.25 12.22 -13.79
CA ASP A 322 -17.63 12.35 -13.33
C ASP A 322 -18.49 11.16 -13.81
N ASN A 323 -17.93 9.94 -13.74
CA ASN A 323 -18.72 8.70 -13.83
C ASN A 323 -19.28 8.37 -12.43
N ARG A 324 -20.21 9.21 -11.96
CA ARG A 324 -20.95 8.96 -10.72
C ARG A 324 -22.19 8.14 -11.04
N ILE A 325 -22.22 6.91 -10.54
CA ILE A 325 -23.39 6.03 -10.66
C ILE A 325 -24.39 6.46 -9.57
N ASP A 326 -25.47 7.12 -9.97
CA ASP A 326 -26.63 7.38 -9.11
C ASP A 326 -27.40 6.06 -8.90
N ALA A 327 -26.85 5.19 -8.05
CA ALA A 327 -27.51 3.95 -7.65
C ALA A 327 -28.33 4.19 -6.38
N ASN A 328 -29.65 3.95 -6.46
CA ASN A 328 -30.48 3.79 -5.27
C ASN A 328 -30.20 2.41 -4.67
N VAL A 329 -29.59 2.37 -3.49
CA VAL A 329 -29.27 1.13 -2.78
C VAL A 329 -30.20 1.02 -1.58
N THR A 330 -31.10 0.03 -1.60
CA THR A 330 -31.96 -0.30 -0.47
C THR A 330 -31.31 -1.40 0.36
N ILE A 331 -31.13 -1.16 1.66
CA ILE A 331 -30.48 -2.11 2.58
C ILE A 331 -31.47 -2.53 3.65
N ASN A 332 -31.88 -3.80 3.63
CA ASN A 332 -32.73 -4.38 4.67
C ASN A 332 -31.88 -4.94 5.81
N ILE A 333 -32.02 -4.37 7.01
CA ILE A 333 -31.24 -4.76 8.18
C ILE A 333 -32.07 -5.70 9.06
N SER A 334 -31.58 -6.95 9.20
CA SER A 334 -32.14 -7.89 10.16
C SER A 334 -31.54 -7.66 11.57
N PRO A 335 -32.36 -7.60 12.64
CA PRO A 335 -31.90 -7.27 14.00
C PRO A 335 -30.96 -8.32 14.61
N THR A 336 -30.87 -9.53 14.03
CA THR A 336 -30.07 -10.63 14.57
C THR A 336 -28.60 -10.61 14.12
N ASN A 337 -28.21 -9.79 13.14
CA ASN A 337 -26.87 -9.85 12.53
C ASN A 337 -26.03 -8.56 12.72
N ARG A 338 -25.45 -8.39 13.92
CA ARG A 338 -24.55 -7.26 14.25
C ARG A 338 -23.24 -7.21 13.43
N LYS A 339 -22.81 -8.29 12.75
CA LYS A 339 -21.57 -8.25 11.95
C LYS A 339 -21.71 -7.46 10.65
N SER A 340 -22.93 -7.38 10.10
CA SER A 340 -23.25 -6.58 8.92
C SER A 340 -23.08 -5.08 9.14
N TRP A 341 -23.12 -4.61 10.40
CA TRP A 341 -23.10 -3.19 10.75
C TRP A 341 -21.79 -2.47 10.45
N ASN A 342 -20.64 -3.06 10.82
CA ASN A 342 -19.34 -2.43 10.54
C ASN A 342 -19.05 -2.36 9.04
N PHE A 343 -19.60 -3.29 8.26
CA PHE A 343 -19.52 -3.27 6.81
C PHE A 343 -20.37 -2.14 6.22
N LEU A 344 -21.62 -1.96 6.71
CA LEU A 344 -22.50 -0.88 6.26
C LEU A 344 -21.93 0.52 6.57
N LYS A 345 -21.31 0.71 7.75
CA LYS A 345 -20.61 1.96 8.08
C LYS A 345 -19.48 2.29 7.10
N ARG A 346 -18.73 1.28 6.65
CA ARG A 346 -17.63 1.45 5.66
C ARG A 346 -18.12 1.56 4.22
N LEU A 347 -19.23 0.90 3.90
CA LEU A 347 -19.81 0.97 2.55
C LEU A 347 -20.22 2.40 2.23
N GLN A 348 -20.86 3.10 3.17
CA GLN A 348 -21.28 4.48 2.95
C GLN A 348 -20.10 5.47 2.88
N SER A 349 -19.01 5.30 3.64
CA SER A 349 -17.83 6.17 3.45
C SER A 349 -17.24 6.06 2.03
N THR A 350 -17.56 4.98 1.32
CA THR A 350 -17.12 4.73 -0.06
C THR A 350 -18.18 5.18 -1.09
N ILE A 351 -19.46 5.16 -0.72
CA ILE A 351 -20.54 5.63 -1.56
C ILE A 351 -20.65 7.15 -1.42
N THR A 352 -20.36 7.87 -2.50
CA THR A 352 -20.37 9.33 -2.54
C THR A 352 -21.67 9.94 -1.99
N SER A 353 -21.55 11.08 -1.31
CA SER A 353 -22.61 11.87 -0.63
C SER A 353 -23.82 12.31 -1.49
N LYS A 354 -23.95 11.83 -2.73
CA LYS A 354 -25.08 12.09 -3.64
C LYS A 354 -26.06 10.91 -3.80
N SER A 355 -25.71 9.69 -3.36
CA SER A 355 -26.64 8.55 -3.47
C SER A 355 -27.70 8.59 -2.36
N ALA A 356 -28.98 8.45 -2.72
CA ALA A 356 -30.03 8.23 -1.73
C ALA A 356 -29.96 6.77 -1.23
N LEU A 357 -29.58 6.61 0.05
CA LEU A 357 -29.55 5.31 0.72
C LEU A 357 -30.85 5.14 1.50
N ASP A 358 -31.70 4.20 1.10
CA ASP A 358 -32.93 3.88 1.83
C ASP A 358 -32.69 2.68 2.75
N ILE A 359 -32.63 2.93 4.06
CA ILE A 359 -32.37 1.90 5.08
C ILE A 359 -33.69 1.56 5.76
N VAL A 360 -34.13 0.32 5.62
CA VAL A 360 -35.35 -0.18 6.26
C VAL A 360 -34.97 -1.14 7.40
N GLY A 361 -35.41 -0.83 8.61
CA GLY A 361 -35.15 -1.62 9.82
C GLY A 361 -35.83 -1.03 11.07
N PRO A 362 -35.63 -1.64 12.26
CA PRO A 362 -36.15 -1.09 13.52
C PRO A 362 -35.57 0.31 13.80
N ASP A 363 -36.42 1.28 14.19
CA ASP A 363 -36.08 2.71 14.28
C ASP A 363 -34.83 3.00 15.13
N GLU A 364 -34.69 2.32 16.28
CA GLU A 364 -33.52 2.49 17.17
C GLU A 364 -32.20 2.08 16.49
N LEU A 365 -32.25 1.00 15.71
CA LEU A 365 -31.11 0.48 14.97
C LEU A 365 -30.81 1.33 13.74
N VAL A 366 -31.82 1.89 13.07
CA VAL A 366 -31.59 2.82 11.97
C VAL A 366 -30.97 4.12 12.50
N ALA A 367 -31.46 4.65 13.62
CA ALA A 367 -30.92 5.86 14.24
C ALA A 367 -29.45 5.70 14.67
N ASP A 368 -29.10 4.60 15.35
CA ASP A 368 -27.71 4.30 15.74
C ASP A 368 -26.78 4.11 14.53
N LEU A 369 -27.30 3.54 13.44
CA LEU A 369 -26.54 3.36 12.21
C LEU A 369 -26.29 4.72 11.54
N VAL A 370 -27.32 5.54 11.38
CA VAL A 370 -27.23 6.89 10.80
C VAL A 370 -26.30 7.78 11.62
N ALA A 371 -26.38 7.74 12.95
CA ALA A 371 -25.45 8.47 13.81
C ALA A 371 -24.00 8.00 13.65
N GLY A 372 -23.79 6.68 13.59
CA GLY A 372 -22.47 6.10 13.37
C GLY A 372 -21.91 6.35 11.96
N MET A 373 -22.79 6.48 10.97
CA MET A 373 -22.49 6.86 9.60
C MET A 373 -22.04 8.32 9.52
N GLN A 374 -22.80 9.24 10.12
CA GLN A 374 -22.44 10.66 10.21
C GLN A 374 -21.10 10.87 10.90
N ALA A 375 -20.88 10.22 12.05
CA ALA A 375 -19.60 10.32 12.77
C ALA A 375 -18.42 9.82 11.93
N CYS A 376 -18.61 8.76 11.14
CA CYS A 376 -17.57 8.25 10.25
C CYS A 376 -17.28 9.21 9.07
N GLU A 377 -18.31 9.89 8.56
CA GLU A 377 -18.17 10.91 7.52
C GLU A 377 -17.46 12.16 8.06
N ASP A 378 -17.82 12.61 9.26
CA ASP A 378 -17.16 13.71 9.96
C ASP A 378 -15.67 13.39 10.22
N ASP A 379 -15.36 12.17 10.67
CA ASP A 379 -13.97 11.70 10.86
C ASP A 379 -13.20 11.67 9.53
N HIS A 380 -13.81 11.15 8.46
CA HIS A 380 -13.17 11.07 7.15
C HIS A 380 -12.90 12.46 6.56
N THR A 381 -13.85 13.39 6.68
CA THR A 381 -13.67 14.77 6.23
C THR A 381 -12.59 15.49 7.03
N ALA A 382 -12.54 15.29 8.35
CA ALA A 382 -11.47 15.82 9.21
C ALA A 382 -10.09 15.26 8.83
N GLN A 383 -9.98 13.94 8.59
CA GLN A 383 -8.74 13.30 8.15
C GLN A 383 -8.29 13.78 6.77
N THR A 384 -9.23 13.95 5.83
CA THR A 384 -8.95 14.47 4.49
C THR A 384 -8.46 15.93 4.56
N ALA A 385 -9.09 16.76 5.41
CA ALA A 385 -8.65 18.13 5.65
C ALA A 385 -7.25 18.19 6.29
N ALA A 386 -6.97 17.30 7.25
CA ALA A 386 -5.63 17.21 7.85
C ALA A 386 -4.57 16.75 6.84
N ALA A 387 -4.87 15.73 6.03
CA ALA A 387 -3.96 15.23 5.01
C ALA A 387 -3.64 16.30 3.94
N THR A 388 -4.66 16.99 3.44
CA THR A 388 -4.49 18.10 2.48
C THR A 388 -3.69 19.26 3.09
N HIS A 389 -3.92 19.60 4.37
CA HIS A 389 -3.12 20.58 5.08
C HIS A 389 -1.64 20.17 5.15
N TRP A 390 -1.34 18.94 5.58
CA TRP A 390 0.05 18.45 5.67
C TRP A 390 0.73 18.34 4.31
N GLN A 391 -0.01 17.99 3.26
CA GLN A 391 0.50 18.01 1.90
C GLN A 391 0.93 19.43 1.48
N VAL A 392 0.11 20.45 1.76
CA VAL A 392 0.46 21.86 1.48
C VAL A 392 1.65 22.34 2.31
N VAL A 393 1.76 21.94 3.59
CA VAL A 393 2.91 22.27 4.43
C VAL A 393 4.18 21.62 3.87
N ALA A 394 4.12 20.35 3.48
CA ALA A 394 5.25 19.63 2.92
C ALA A 394 5.71 20.23 1.58
N THR A 395 4.79 20.58 0.68
CA THR A 395 5.16 21.21 -0.60
C THR A 395 5.79 22.58 -0.39
N LYS A 396 5.25 23.41 0.51
CA LYS A 396 5.86 24.70 0.87
C LYS A 396 7.25 24.56 1.48
N ALA A 397 7.45 23.58 2.36
CA ALA A 397 8.76 23.31 2.94
C ALA A 397 9.78 22.86 1.87
N MET A 398 9.37 22.01 0.93
CA MET A 398 10.21 21.62 -0.21
C MET A 398 10.54 22.82 -1.12
N GLU A 399 9.57 23.68 -1.40
CA GLU A 399 9.80 24.92 -2.15
C GLU A 399 10.79 25.85 -1.43
N GLU A 400 10.67 25.99 -0.10
CA GLU A 400 11.61 26.77 0.70
C GLU A 400 13.02 26.18 0.67
N ILE A 401 13.17 24.86 0.83
CA ILE A 401 14.45 24.16 0.70
C ILE A 401 15.06 24.37 -0.69
N ASN A 402 14.25 24.23 -1.75
CA ASN A 402 14.70 24.45 -3.12
C ASN A 402 15.13 25.90 -3.35
N ASN A 403 14.38 26.87 -2.80
CA ASN A 403 14.73 28.29 -2.86
C ASN A 403 16.03 28.58 -2.09
N LEU A 404 16.25 27.94 -0.94
CA LEU A 404 17.49 28.05 -0.18
C LEU A 404 18.67 27.42 -0.92
N ASN A 405 18.47 26.28 -1.59
CA ASN A 405 19.48 25.61 -2.40
C ASN A 405 19.82 26.38 -3.69
N ALA A 406 18.84 27.06 -4.28
CA ALA A 406 19.02 27.87 -5.48
C ALA A 406 19.69 29.23 -5.19
N ARG A 407 19.70 29.68 -3.93
CA ARG A 407 20.45 30.89 -3.54
C ARG A 407 21.94 30.60 -3.67
N PRO A 408 22.73 31.55 -4.21
CA PRO A 408 24.18 31.44 -4.21
C PRO A 408 24.68 31.30 -2.77
N ASP A 409 25.81 30.58 -2.61
CA ASP A 409 26.43 30.32 -1.31
C ASP A 409 26.42 31.56 -0.42
N CYS A 410 26.03 31.37 0.84
CA CYS A 410 25.89 32.45 1.80
C CYS A 410 27.18 33.30 1.85
N ILE A 411 27.07 34.60 1.56
CA ILE A 411 28.20 35.52 1.48
C ILE A 411 28.83 35.77 2.86
N VAL A 412 28.10 35.44 3.94
CA VAL A 412 28.55 35.62 5.33
C VAL A 412 29.62 34.56 5.66
N PRO A 413 30.88 34.94 5.94
CA PRO A 413 31.98 33.99 6.14
C PRO A 413 31.75 33.00 7.28
N SER A 414 31.08 33.41 8.37
CA SER A 414 30.75 32.52 9.49
C SER A 414 29.78 31.40 9.10
N HIS A 415 28.85 31.65 8.17
CA HIS A 415 27.92 30.62 7.68
C HIS A 415 28.58 29.64 6.72
N ARG A 416 29.59 30.09 5.96
CA ARG A 416 30.41 29.20 5.12
C ARG A 416 31.22 28.23 5.97
N GLY A 417 31.82 28.71 7.07
CA GLY A 417 32.51 27.87 8.04
C GLY A 417 31.59 26.81 8.65
N LEU A 418 30.36 27.19 9.03
CA LEU A 418 29.34 26.26 9.53
C LEU A 418 28.90 25.24 8.47
N LYS A 419 28.77 25.63 7.20
CA LYS A 419 28.44 24.70 6.10
C LYS A 419 29.56 23.67 5.89
N ASP A 420 30.81 24.12 5.88
CA ASP A 420 31.96 23.24 5.72
C ASP A 420 32.14 22.32 6.94
N GLU A 421 31.90 22.84 8.14
CA GLU A 421 31.91 22.04 9.38
C GLU A 421 30.77 21.01 9.38
N LEU A 422 29.54 21.40 9.00
CA LEU A 422 28.42 20.47 8.87
C LEU A 422 28.71 19.38 7.83
N ALA A 423 29.25 19.74 6.67
CA ALA A 423 29.64 18.77 5.65
C ALA A 423 30.75 17.82 6.14
N ALA A 424 31.73 18.33 6.88
CA ALA A 424 32.78 17.51 7.48
C ALA A 424 32.22 16.56 8.56
N ARG A 425 31.28 17.03 9.39
CA ARG A 425 30.58 16.21 10.39
C ARG A 425 29.70 15.16 9.74
N ASP A 426 29.04 15.49 8.64
CA ASP A 426 28.19 14.56 7.90
C ASP A 426 29.04 13.42 7.28
N ILE A 427 30.20 13.75 6.70
CA ILE A 427 31.17 12.74 6.24
C ILE A 427 31.69 11.90 7.42
N GLN A 428 31.97 12.51 8.58
CA GLN A 428 32.41 11.79 9.77
C GLN A 428 31.34 10.80 10.25
N LEU A 429 30.07 11.20 10.27
CA LEU A 429 28.94 10.34 10.65
C LEU A 429 28.73 9.21 9.64
N GLN A 430 28.81 9.49 8.33
CA GLN A 430 28.75 8.46 7.29
C GLN A 430 29.87 7.43 7.46
N LEU A 431 31.08 7.87 7.80
CA LEU A 431 32.22 6.97 8.04
C LEU A 431 32.01 6.12 9.30
N GLN A 432 31.47 6.69 10.38
CA GLN A 432 31.09 5.95 11.59
C GLN A 432 29.99 4.92 11.29
N ALA A 433 28.95 5.29 10.55
CA ALA A 433 27.88 4.39 10.14
C ALA A 433 28.41 3.23 9.29
N ALA A 434 29.35 3.49 8.37
CA ALA A 434 29.99 2.45 7.57
C ALA A 434 30.80 1.47 8.44
N VAL A 435 31.54 1.96 9.44
CA VAL A 435 32.29 1.13 10.39
C VAL A 435 31.34 0.27 11.24
N VAL A 436 30.24 0.83 11.75
CA VAL A 436 29.24 0.09 12.52
C VAL A 436 28.57 -0.97 11.67
N SER A 437 28.17 -0.66 10.43
CA SER A 437 27.62 -1.63 9.48
C SER A 437 28.61 -2.77 9.18
N GLN A 438 29.89 -2.47 9.03
CA GLN A 438 30.92 -3.50 8.83
C GLN A 438 31.07 -4.38 10.07
N TRP A 439 31.00 -3.80 11.27
CA TRP A 439 31.07 -4.55 12.52
C TRP A 439 29.84 -5.43 12.73
N GLN A 440 28.63 -4.93 12.48
CA GLN A 440 27.39 -5.70 12.54
C GLN A 440 27.42 -6.88 11.58
N ARG A 441 27.90 -6.69 10.33
CA ARG A 441 28.10 -7.80 9.38
C ARG A 441 29.09 -8.84 9.91
N LYS A 442 30.20 -8.41 10.51
CA LYS A 442 31.16 -9.34 11.13
C LYS A 442 30.53 -10.11 12.29
N MET A 443 29.75 -9.46 13.15
CA MET A 443 29.06 -10.12 14.26
C MET A 443 27.99 -11.10 13.77
N ALA A 444 27.20 -10.74 12.76
CA ALA A 444 26.24 -11.64 12.14
C ALA A 444 26.92 -12.90 11.58
N ASN A 445 28.08 -12.76 10.92
CA ASN A 445 28.86 -13.90 10.45
C ASN A 445 29.40 -14.77 11.59
N VAL A 446 29.83 -14.16 12.71
CA VAL A 446 30.26 -14.90 13.91
C VAL A 446 29.09 -15.66 14.53
N HIS A 447 27.91 -15.04 14.63
CA HIS A 447 26.70 -15.71 15.12
C HIS A 447 26.28 -16.87 14.23
N ALA A 448 26.24 -16.67 12.91
CA ALA A 448 25.96 -17.75 11.96
C ALA A 448 26.95 -18.91 12.09
N PHE A 449 28.25 -18.61 12.24
CA PHE A 449 29.26 -19.64 12.49
C PHE A 449 29.02 -20.41 13.80
N ILE A 450 28.66 -19.72 14.89
CA ILE A 450 28.34 -20.36 16.17
C ILE A 450 27.10 -21.23 16.04
N ASP A 451 26.07 -20.76 15.35
CA ASP A 451 24.83 -21.50 15.13
C ASP A 451 25.06 -22.76 14.29
N ASP A 452 25.86 -22.66 13.22
CA ASP A 452 26.28 -23.80 12.39
C ASP A 452 27.10 -24.81 13.20
N ALA A 453 28.06 -24.34 14.01
CA ALA A 453 28.85 -25.21 14.88
C ALA A 453 27.97 -25.90 15.94
N ASN A 454 27.01 -25.19 16.52
CA ASN A 454 26.05 -25.74 17.47
C ASN A 454 25.10 -26.76 16.81
N ALA A 455 24.70 -26.52 15.56
CA ALA A 455 23.90 -27.46 14.79
C ALA A 455 24.70 -28.73 14.46
N GLU A 456 25.98 -28.58 14.08
CA GLU A 456 26.88 -29.71 13.82
C GLU A 456 27.15 -30.54 15.08
N MET A 457 27.42 -29.90 16.22
CA MET A 457 27.61 -30.59 17.50
C MET A 457 26.35 -31.35 17.92
N ARG A 458 25.16 -30.76 17.77
CA ARG A 458 23.87 -31.45 17.98
C ARG A 458 23.70 -32.65 17.04
N ALA A 459 24.06 -32.50 15.76
CA ALA A 459 24.00 -33.60 14.78
C ALA A 459 24.94 -34.76 15.12
N ARG A 460 26.06 -34.48 15.81
CA ARG A 460 26.99 -35.49 16.32
C ARG A 460 26.56 -36.13 17.65
N GLY A 461 25.39 -35.77 18.19
CA GLY A 461 24.89 -36.28 19.46
C GLY A 461 25.60 -35.69 20.69
N MET A 462 26.33 -34.59 20.52
CA MET A 462 26.85 -33.82 21.65
C MET A 462 25.71 -32.95 22.19
N ASN A 463 25.24 -33.25 23.39
CA ASN A 463 24.39 -32.32 24.13
C ASN A 463 25.29 -31.19 24.64
N ILE A 464 25.08 -29.99 24.10
CA ILE A 464 25.71 -28.73 24.53
C ILE A 464 24.93 -28.15 25.69
#